data_AF-T1A5S0-F1
#
_entry.id   AF-T1A5S0-F1
#
_cell.length_a   1.000
_cell.length_b   1.000
_cell.length_c   1.000
_cell.angle_alpha   90.00
_cell.angle_beta   90.00
_cell.angle_gamma   90.00
#
_symmetry.space_group_name_H-M   'P 1'
#
loop_
_entity.id
_entity.type
_entity.pdbx_description
1 polymer ?
#
loop_
_entity_poly.entity_id
_entity_poly.type
_entity_poly.pdbx_seq_one_letter_code
_entity_poly.pdbx_strand_id
1 'polypeptide(L)'
;MAGSPYASSIGRLKSDFPTFLGKETFVQLRRAKGIDEILTQLESTAYGPHIDSARATFQGLALLEIALNRALVHRNHLAWSATPFAGRQSVQEYLRRWDLRNIELILTAKLDQRPLTEIEAHLVSVRGLPAGILGGTLTLDDLRLLLEQPSVEAVAQSLIKFGYGATLLPLVEQFARSRDVFPLHLALEQEYYRRCLEAARFFQGDEWIIRQFLASEIDARNALLMLKGKALGLPSDRVLGHWVDGGALGRAAAEDLLTAASVPALAER
;
A
#
# COMPACT_ATOMS: atom_id res chain seq x y z
N MET A 1 -39.16 -3.67 11.01
CA MET A 1 -37.75 -3.26 11.24
C MET A 1 -37.05 -3.25 9.89
N ALA A 2 -36.73 -2.07 9.34
CA ALA A 2 -35.94 -2.00 8.13
C ALA A 2 -34.50 -2.41 8.46
N GLY A 3 -33.98 -3.46 7.81
CA GLY A 3 -32.59 -3.88 8.00
C GLY A 3 -31.62 -2.80 7.58
N SER A 4 -30.46 -2.71 8.24
CA SER A 4 -29.39 -1.78 7.85
C SER A 4 -29.04 -1.96 6.37
N PRO A 5 -28.92 -0.88 5.57
CA PRO A 5 -28.60 -0.99 4.14
C PRO A 5 -27.23 -1.65 3.88
N TYR A 6 -26.40 -1.76 4.92
CA TYR A 6 -25.08 -2.40 4.85
C TYR A 6 -25.09 -3.88 5.24
N ALA A 7 -26.20 -4.43 5.75
CA ALA A 7 -26.26 -5.79 6.29
C ALA A 7 -25.86 -6.87 5.26
N SER A 8 -26.29 -6.71 4.01
CA SER A 8 -25.93 -7.62 2.91
C SER A 8 -24.43 -7.56 2.58
N SER A 9 -23.85 -6.35 2.47
CA SER A 9 -22.42 -6.17 2.17
C SER A 9 -21.53 -6.64 3.32
N ILE A 10 -21.92 -6.38 4.57
CA ILE A 10 -21.23 -6.87 5.76
C ILE A 10 -21.31 -8.39 5.84
N GLY A 11 -22.46 -9.00 5.51
CA GLY A 11 -22.60 -10.46 5.45
C GLY A 11 -21.64 -11.09 4.44
N ARG A 12 -21.56 -10.52 3.23
CA ARG A 12 -20.58 -10.95 2.20
C ARG A 12 -19.13 -10.81 2.67
N LEU A 13 -18.80 -9.68 3.31
CA LEU A 13 -17.45 -9.46 3.86
C LEU A 13 -17.13 -10.52 4.93
N LYS A 14 -18.06 -10.80 5.84
CA LYS A 14 -17.90 -11.84 6.87
C LYS A 14 -17.73 -13.23 6.30
N SER A 15 -18.43 -13.57 5.22
CA SER A 15 -18.27 -14.86 4.54
C SER A 15 -16.93 -15.01 3.80
N ASP A 16 -16.24 -13.90 3.50
CA ASP A 16 -14.92 -13.94 2.86
C ASP A 16 -13.79 -14.27 3.85
N PHE A 17 -13.91 -13.91 5.13
CA PHE A 17 -12.86 -14.15 6.13
C PHE A 17 -12.41 -15.62 6.29
N PRO A 18 -13.30 -16.63 6.28
CA PRO A 18 -12.88 -18.03 6.33
C PRO A 18 -12.10 -18.49 5.10
N THR A 19 -12.11 -17.72 4.00
CA THR A 19 -11.41 -18.07 2.75
C THR A 19 -9.92 -17.68 2.76
N PHE A 20 -9.48 -16.92 3.76
CA PHE A 20 -8.06 -16.63 3.93
C PHE A 20 -7.28 -17.91 4.20
N LEU A 21 -6.05 -17.98 3.68
CA LEU A 21 -5.22 -19.17 3.82
C LEU A 21 -4.90 -19.43 5.30
N GLY A 22 -5.25 -20.62 5.76
CA GLY A 22 -4.93 -21.08 7.10
C GLY A 22 -3.44 -21.41 7.27
N LYS A 23 -3.02 -21.59 8.52
CA LYS A 23 -1.65 -21.95 8.88
C LYS A 23 -1.19 -23.23 8.19
N GLU A 24 -2.09 -24.21 8.10
CA GLU A 24 -1.85 -25.51 7.47
C GLU A 24 -1.50 -25.35 5.98
N THR A 25 -2.23 -24.49 5.27
CA THR A 25 -1.96 -24.20 3.86
C THR A 25 -0.60 -23.55 3.68
N PHE A 26 -0.20 -22.60 4.54
CA PHE A 26 1.14 -22.03 4.49
C PHE A 26 2.25 -23.07 4.72
N VAL A 27 2.03 -24.06 5.61
CA VAL A 27 2.98 -25.16 5.83
C VAL A 27 3.10 -26.04 4.58
N GLN A 28 2.00 -26.28 3.87
CA GLN A 28 2.00 -27.02 2.60
C GLN A 28 2.72 -26.23 1.49
N LEU A 29 2.40 -24.94 1.34
CA LEU A 29 3.04 -24.06 0.35
C LEU A 29 4.56 -23.97 0.56
N ARG A 30 5.04 -23.96 1.81
CA ARG A 30 6.48 -23.98 2.11
C ARG A 30 7.20 -25.24 1.62
N ARG A 31 6.47 -26.34 1.44
CA ARG A 31 7.03 -27.61 0.93
C ARG A 31 7.01 -27.69 -0.60
N ALA A 32 6.36 -26.75 -1.26
CA ALA A 32 6.32 -26.71 -2.71
C ALA A 32 7.72 -26.52 -3.31
N LYS A 33 8.00 -27.22 -4.39
CA LYS A 33 9.31 -27.23 -5.07
C LYS A 33 9.46 -26.09 -6.09
N GLY A 34 8.45 -25.24 -6.25
CA GLY A 34 8.48 -24.10 -7.17
C GLY A 34 7.13 -23.39 -7.27
N ILE A 35 7.09 -22.34 -8.10
CA ILE A 35 5.90 -21.49 -8.28
C ILE A 35 4.72 -22.25 -8.89
N ASP A 36 4.97 -23.17 -9.83
CA ASP A 36 3.88 -23.91 -10.47
C ASP A 36 3.16 -24.82 -9.48
N GLU A 37 3.89 -25.45 -8.55
CA GLU A 37 3.28 -26.26 -7.49
C GLU A 37 2.52 -25.38 -6.48
N ILE A 38 3.01 -24.18 -6.19
CA ILE A 38 2.28 -23.18 -5.40
C ILE A 38 0.96 -22.81 -6.10
N LEU A 39 0.99 -22.53 -7.40
CA LEU A 39 -0.20 -22.21 -8.19
C LEU A 39 -1.21 -23.36 -8.16
N THR A 40 -0.78 -24.61 -8.38
CA THR A 40 -1.65 -25.78 -8.31
C THR A 40 -2.27 -25.96 -6.92
N GLN A 41 -1.52 -25.73 -5.84
CA GLN A 41 -2.09 -25.80 -4.49
C GLN A 41 -3.15 -24.69 -4.28
N LEU A 42 -2.91 -23.48 -4.79
CA LEU A 42 -3.82 -22.34 -4.66
C LEU A 42 -5.07 -22.44 -5.55
N GLU A 43 -5.05 -23.22 -6.64
CA GLU A 43 -6.22 -23.44 -7.51
C GLU A 43 -7.44 -23.97 -6.75
N SER A 44 -7.21 -24.81 -5.73
CA SER A 44 -8.27 -25.37 -4.88
C SER A 44 -8.86 -24.41 -3.84
N THR A 45 -8.36 -23.17 -3.79
CA THR A 45 -8.73 -22.16 -2.79
C THR A 45 -9.54 -21.03 -3.42
N ALA A 46 -9.92 -20.02 -2.63
CA ALA A 46 -10.59 -18.81 -3.15
C ALA A 46 -9.75 -18.02 -4.17
N TYR A 47 -8.46 -18.34 -4.33
CA TYR A 47 -7.59 -17.71 -5.32
C TYR A 47 -7.69 -18.35 -6.72
N GLY A 48 -8.23 -19.58 -6.83
CA GLY A 48 -8.33 -20.33 -8.09
C GLY A 48 -8.98 -19.56 -9.24
N PRO A 49 -10.16 -18.95 -9.06
CA PRO A 49 -10.81 -18.17 -10.13
C PRO A 49 -9.95 -17.01 -10.65
N HIS A 50 -9.14 -16.39 -9.79
CA HIS A 50 -8.23 -15.31 -10.18
C HIS A 50 -7.02 -15.83 -10.95
N ILE A 51 -6.52 -17.01 -10.59
CA ILE A 51 -5.45 -17.71 -11.31
C ILE A 51 -5.95 -18.10 -12.72
N ASP A 52 -7.10 -18.75 -12.82
CA ASP A 52 -7.66 -19.20 -14.10
C ASP A 52 -7.89 -18.04 -15.07
N SER A 53 -8.43 -16.92 -14.56
CA SER A 53 -8.63 -15.69 -15.32
C SER A 53 -7.33 -15.03 -15.80
N ALA A 54 -6.20 -15.27 -15.11
CA ALA A 54 -4.90 -14.69 -15.46
C ALA A 54 -4.03 -15.63 -16.32
N ARG A 55 -4.29 -16.93 -16.28
CA ARG A 55 -3.50 -17.99 -16.94
C ARG A 55 -3.45 -17.87 -18.46
N ALA A 56 -4.46 -17.24 -19.07
CA ALA A 56 -4.48 -16.98 -20.52
C ALA A 56 -3.35 -16.04 -20.99
N THR A 57 -2.80 -15.21 -20.10
CA THR A 57 -1.84 -14.17 -20.44
C THR A 57 -0.51 -14.29 -19.70
N PHE A 58 -0.52 -14.85 -18.48
CA PHE A 58 0.64 -14.89 -17.61
C PHE A 58 1.00 -16.33 -17.20
N GLN A 59 2.28 -16.57 -16.89
CA GLN A 59 2.81 -17.86 -16.44
C GLN A 59 3.79 -17.66 -15.26
N GLY A 60 4.07 -18.75 -14.52
CA GLY A 60 5.04 -18.75 -13.43
C GLY A 60 4.78 -17.66 -12.37
N LEU A 61 5.83 -16.94 -11.98
CA LEU A 61 5.75 -15.91 -10.94
C LEU A 61 4.78 -14.78 -11.30
N ALA A 62 4.80 -14.32 -12.56
CA ALA A 62 3.91 -13.25 -13.01
C ALA A 62 2.43 -13.65 -12.90
N LEU A 63 2.10 -14.91 -13.19
CA LEU A 63 0.73 -15.42 -13.01
C LEU A 63 0.29 -15.34 -11.55
N LEU A 64 1.16 -15.78 -10.63
CA LEU A 64 0.88 -15.73 -9.19
C LEU A 64 0.64 -14.29 -8.72
N GLU A 65 1.54 -13.36 -9.06
CA GLU A 65 1.43 -11.96 -8.68
C GLU A 65 0.13 -11.32 -9.16
N ILE A 66 -0.22 -11.52 -10.44
CA ILE A 66 -1.46 -10.99 -11.02
C ILE A 66 -2.70 -11.56 -10.33
N ALA A 67 -2.72 -12.87 -10.09
CA ALA A 67 -3.85 -13.52 -9.43
C ALA A 67 -4.05 -12.99 -8.00
N LEU A 68 -2.96 -12.83 -7.24
CA LEU A 68 -2.99 -12.28 -5.89
C LEU A 68 -3.44 -10.81 -5.88
N ASN A 69 -2.93 -9.99 -6.81
CA ASN A 69 -3.34 -8.60 -6.95
C ASN A 69 -4.84 -8.48 -7.27
N ARG A 70 -5.38 -9.31 -8.17
CA ARG A 70 -6.81 -9.34 -8.48
C ARG A 70 -7.66 -9.75 -7.27
N ALA A 71 -7.24 -10.78 -6.53
CA ALA A 71 -7.92 -11.22 -5.32
C ALA A 71 -7.94 -10.12 -4.25
N LEU A 72 -6.79 -9.46 -4.03
CA LEU A 72 -6.65 -8.35 -3.09
C LEU A 72 -7.59 -7.19 -3.44
N VAL A 73 -7.61 -6.76 -4.70
CA VAL A 73 -8.45 -5.64 -5.11
C VAL A 73 -9.94 -5.99 -5.01
N HIS A 74 -10.34 -7.22 -5.35
CA HIS A 74 -11.71 -7.68 -5.17
C HIS A 74 -12.15 -7.61 -3.70
N ARG A 75 -11.28 -8.03 -2.77
CA ARG A 75 -11.54 -7.97 -1.33
C ARG A 75 -11.58 -6.53 -0.79
N ASN A 76 -10.68 -5.67 -1.24
CA ASN A 76 -10.70 -4.25 -0.87
C ASN A 76 -12.00 -3.58 -1.30
N HIS A 77 -12.49 -3.91 -2.49
CA HIS A 77 -13.80 -3.45 -2.95
C HIS A 77 -14.94 -3.95 -2.05
N LEU A 78 -14.91 -5.22 -1.66
CA LEU A 78 -15.92 -5.78 -0.76
C LEU A 78 -15.90 -5.07 0.60
N ALA A 79 -14.72 -4.83 1.17
CA ALA A 79 -14.55 -4.07 2.41
C ALA A 79 -15.07 -2.63 2.27
N TRP A 80 -14.75 -1.96 1.17
CA TRP A 80 -15.26 -0.62 0.84
C TRP A 80 -16.78 -0.59 0.78
N SER A 81 -17.39 -1.49 0.01
CA SER A 81 -18.85 -1.55 -0.16
C SER A 81 -19.62 -1.93 1.11
N ALA A 82 -18.95 -2.60 2.06
CA ALA A 82 -19.48 -2.94 3.37
C ALA A 82 -19.33 -1.83 4.41
N THR A 83 -18.55 -0.79 4.12
CA THR A 83 -18.26 0.29 5.06
C THR A 83 -19.46 1.26 5.16
N PRO A 84 -19.98 1.53 6.38
CA PRO A 84 -21.02 2.54 6.60
C PRO A 84 -20.56 3.93 6.19
N PHE A 85 -21.51 4.81 5.83
CA PHE A 85 -21.21 6.19 5.42
C PHE A 85 -20.26 6.94 6.38
N ALA A 86 -20.45 6.80 7.69
CA ALA A 86 -19.62 7.46 8.70
C ALA A 86 -18.13 7.05 8.64
N GLY A 87 -17.83 5.79 8.30
CA GLY A 87 -16.45 5.27 8.21
C GLY A 87 -15.88 5.26 6.79
N ARG A 88 -16.67 5.63 5.78
CA ARG A 88 -16.23 5.59 4.38
C ARG A 88 -15.00 6.46 4.17
N GLN A 89 -14.95 7.68 4.67
CA GLN A 89 -13.77 8.51 4.41
C GLN A 89 -12.47 7.86 4.94
N SER A 90 -12.51 7.27 6.13
CA SER A 90 -11.33 6.62 6.73
C SER A 90 -10.88 5.39 5.94
N VAL A 91 -11.81 4.53 5.52
CA VAL A 91 -11.47 3.36 4.68
C VAL A 91 -10.99 3.80 3.29
N GLN A 92 -11.53 4.88 2.73
CA GLN A 92 -11.10 5.41 1.44
C GLN A 92 -9.65 5.86 1.50
N GLU A 93 -9.34 6.75 2.45
CA GLU A 93 -7.99 7.26 2.65
C GLU A 93 -7.02 6.13 2.96
N TYR A 94 -7.43 5.13 3.74
CA TYR A 94 -6.62 3.94 3.97
C TYR A 94 -6.28 3.16 2.68
N LEU A 95 -7.27 2.96 1.81
CA LEU A 95 -7.09 2.24 0.54
C LEU A 95 -6.27 3.01 -0.50
N ARG A 96 -6.05 4.33 -0.34
CA ARG A 96 -5.12 5.11 -1.19
C ARG A 96 -3.67 4.63 -1.11
N ARG A 97 -3.32 3.74 -0.18
CA ARG A 97 -2.01 3.06 -0.17
C ARG A 97 -1.68 2.38 -1.50
N TRP A 98 -2.71 1.88 -2.20
CA TRP A 98 -2.51 1.22 -3.49
C TRP A 98 -2.24 2.22 -4.61
N ASP A 99 -2.83 3.42 -4.56
CA ASP A 99 -2.44 4.53 -5.42
C ASP A 99 -0.97 4.90 -5.19
N LEU A 100 -0.58 5.05 -3.91
CA LEU A 100 0.81 5.33 -3.54
C LEU A 100 1.75 4.29 -4.12
N ARG A 101 1.47 3.00 -3.88
CA ARG A 101 2.28 1.90 -4.40
C ARG A 101 2.44 1.95 -5.93
N ASN A 102 1.36 2.28 -6.64
CA ASN A 102 1.38 2.41 -8.09
C ASN A 102 2.18 3.64 -8.53
N ILE A 103 2.01 4.79 -7.87
CA ILE A 103 2.79 6.01 -8.13
C ILE A 103 4.27 5.75 -7.90
N GLU A 104 4.64 5.14 -6.77
CA GLU A 104 6.03 4.79 -6.45
C GLU A 104 6.64 3.89 -7.51
N LEU A 105 5.89 2.89 -7.97
CA LEU A 105 6.30 1.98 -9.04
C LEU A 105 6.52 2.75 -10.34
N ILE A 106 5.61 3.65 -10.73
CA ILE A 106 5.73 4.47 -11.93
C ILE A 106 6.95 5.39 -11.85
N LEU A 107 7.14 6.10 -10.74
CA LEU A 107 8.28 7.00 -10.54
C LEU A 107 9.60 6.23 -10.62
N THR A 108 9.68 5.05 -10.00
CA THR A 108 10.88 4.19 -10.01
C THR A 108 11.13 3.63 -11.41
N ALA A 109 10.09 3.17 -12.10
CA ALA A 109 10.21 2.70 -13.48
C ALA A 109 10.70 3.79 -14.44
N LYS A 110 10.28 5.04 -14.23
CA LYS A 110 10.74 6.19 -15.01
C LYS A 110 12.20 6.52 -14.75
N LEU A 111 12.65 6.38 -13.50
CA LEU A 111 14.06 6.54 -13.15
C LEU A 111 14.92 5.45 -13.82
N ASP A 112 14.48 4.19 -13.75
CA ASP A 112 15.17 3.01 -14.29
C ASP A 112 15.02 2.84 -15.81
N GLN A 113 14.23 3.69 -16.48
CA GLN A 113 13.90 3.60 -17.91
C GLN A 113 13.31 2.24 -18.33
N ARG A 114 12.51 1.63 -17.45
CA ARG A 114 11.88 0.33 -17.73
C ARG A 114 10.79 0.44 -18.79
N PRO A 115 10.60 -0.59 -19.64
CA PRO A 115 9.55 -0.59 -20.66
C PRO A 115 8.16 -0.59 -20.02
N LEU A 116 7.24 0.21 -20.61
CA LEU A 116 5.89 0.41 -20.06
C LEU A 116 5.09 -0.90 -19.93
N THR A 117 5.28 -1.82 -20.89
CA THR A 117 4.59 -3.12 -20.95
C THR A 117 4.94 -4.05 -19.79
N GLU A 118 6.16 -3.94 -19.26
CA GLU A 118 6.59 -4.72 -18.09
C GLU A 118 5.88 -4.19 -16.83
N ILE A 119 5.82 -2.87 -16.67
CA ILE A 119 5.29 -2.23 -15.46
C ILE A 119 3.78 -2.30 -15.36
N GLU A 120 3.06 -2.21 -16.49
CA GLU A 120 1.60 -2.24 -16.50
C GLU A 120 1.04 -3.52 -15.85
N ALA A 121 1.73 -4.65 -16.02
CA ALA A 121 1.34 -5.92 -15.40
C ALA A 121 1.44 -5.86 -13.86
N HIS A 122 2.43 -5.15 -13.32
CA HIS A 122 2.66 -5.08 -11.87
C HIS A 122 1.83 -4.01 -11.16
N LEU A 123 1.07 -3.18 -11.89
CA LEU A 123 0.16 -2.20 -11.28
C LEU A 123 -0.94 -2.91 -10.49
N VAL A 124 -1.14 -2.50 -9.25
CA VAL A 124 -2.23 -2.97 -8.40
C VAL A 124 -3.50 -2.20 -8.80
N SER A 125 -4.21 -2.72 -9.79
CA SER A 125 -5.49 -2.18 -10.26
C SER A 125 -6.34 -3.29 -10.86
N VAL A 126 -7.67 -3.14 -10.82
CA VAL A 126 -8.59 -4.05 -11.51
C VAL A 126 -9.09 -3.40 -12.80
N ARG A 127 -8.88 -4.11 -13.91
CA ARG A 127 -9.57 -3.82 -15.18
C ARG A 127 -11.09 -3.84 -14.93
N GLY A 128 -11.75 -2.73 -15.24
CA GLY A 128 -13.22 -2.63 -15.20
C GLY A 128 -13.84 -2.16 -13.88
N LEU A 129 -13.04 -1.74 -12.90
CA LEU A 129 -13.56 -1.06 -11.70
C LEU A 129 -13.27 0.46 -11.76
N PRO A 130 -14.30 1.33 -11.71
CA PRO A 130 -14.13 2.78 -11.63
C PRO A 130 -13.31 3.20 -10.40
N ALA A 131 -12.52 4.28 -10.50
CA ALA A 131 -11.63 4.78 -9.45
C ALA A 131 -12.32 4.89 -8.08
N GLY A 132 -13.52 5.47 -8.03
CA GLY A 132 -14.27 5.68 -6.78
C GLY A 132 -14.76 4.39 -6.09
N ILE A 133 -14.63 3.23 -6.73
CA ILE A 133 -15.08 1.93 -6.19
C ILE A 133 -13.94 1.21 -5.44
N LEU A 134 -12.68 1.59 -5.67
CA LEU A 134 -11.50 0.95 -5.07
C LEU A 134 -10.96 1.67 -3.83
N GLY A 135 -11.53 2.81 -3.46
CA GLY A 135 -11.01 3.68 -2.41
C GLY A 135 -9.80 4.53 -2.84
N GLY A 136 -9.08 4.12 -3.88
CA GLY A 136 -8.11 4.93 -4.61
C GLY A 136 -8.76 6.01 -5.48
N THR A 137 -7.99 7.00 -5.92
CA THR A 137 -8.43 8.07 -6.83
C THR A 137 -8.02 7.79 -8.27
N LEU A 138 -7.08 6.87 -8.50
CA LEU A 138 -6.53 6.58 -9.83
C LEU A 138 -7.23 5.37 -10.48
N THR A 139 -7.74 5.55 -11.71
CA THR A 139 -8.19 4.42 -12.55
C THR A 139 -7.00 3.72 -13.22
N LEU A 140 -7.22 2.54 -13.80
CA LEU A 140 -6.22 1.90 -14.65
C LEU A 140 -5.81 2.79 -15.84
N ASP A 141 -6.76 3.50 -16.45
CA ASP A 141 -6.48 4.39 -17.57
C ASP A 141 -5.69 5.62 -17.12
N ASP A 142 -5.96 6.15 -15.92
CA ASP A 142 -5.12 7.19 -15.33
C ASP A 142 -3.69 6.70 -15.09
N LEU A 143 -3.52 5.48 -14.57
CA LEU A 143 -2.19 4.89 -14.36
C LEU A 143 -1.43 4.68 -15.68
N ARG A 144 -2.13 4.31 -16.77
CA ARG A 144 -1.54 4.22 -18.11
C ARG A 144 -1.11 5.59 -18.63
N LEU A 145 -1.95 6.60 -18.49
CA LEU A 145 -1.61 7.97 -18.87
C LEU A 145 -0.40 8.51 -18.08
N LEU A 146 -0.26 8.13 -16.81
CA LEU A 146 0.92 8.43 -16.00
C LEU A 146 2.16 7.68 -16.48
N LEU A 147 2.02 6.40 -16.86
CA LEU A 147 3.09 5.61 -17.48
C LEU A 147 3.53 6.19 -18.82
N GLU A 148 2.65 6.81 -19.60
CA GLU A 148 3.01 7.44 -20.87
C GLU A 148 3.79 8.76 -20.71
N GLN A 149 3.80 9.37 -19.52
CA GLN A 149 4.50 10.63 -19.29
C GLN A 149 6.02 10.50 -19.52
N PRO A 150 6.68 11.51 -20.13
CA PRO A 150 8.07 11.40 -20.53
C PRO A 150 9.07 11.41 -19.36
N SER A 151 8.68 11.97 -18.21
CA SER A 151 9.59 12.17 -17.08
C SER A 151 8.87 12.22 -15.73
N VAL A 152 9.62 12.15 -14.63
CA VAL A 152 9.10 12.24 -13.26
C VAL A 152 8.43 13.59 -13.01
N GLU A 153 8.96 14.67 -13.56
CA GLU A 153 8.39 16.02 -13.53
C GLU A 153 6.99 16.03 -14.13
N ALA A 154 6.82 15.41 -15.32
CA ALA A 154 5.55 15.34 -16.03
C ALA A 154 4.54 14.44 -15.30
N VAL A 155 5.01 13.35 -14.68
CA VAL A 155 4.19 12.52 -13.79
C VAL A 155 3.68 13.35 -12.60
N ALA A 156 4.56 14.09 -11.92
CA ALA A 156 4.19 14.93 -10.77
C ALA A 156 3.17 16.02 -11.14
N GLN A 157 3.30 16.63 -12.31
CA GLN A 157 2.31 17.59 -12.84
C GLN A 157 0.96 16.94 -13.13
N SER A 158 0.97 15.77 -13.78
CA SER A 158 -0.26 15.01 -14.06
C SER A 158 -0.98 14.57 -12.79
N LEU A 159 -0.22 14.39 -11.70
CA LEU A 159 -0.71 14.00 -10.38
C LEU A 159 -1.40 15.13 -9.59
N ILE A 160 -1.35 16.38 -10.06
CA ILE A 160 -2.03 17.52 -9.41
C ILE A 160 -3.54 17.26 -9.30
N LYS A 161 -4.17 16.81 -10.38
CA LYS A 161 -5.63 16.59 -10.44
C LYS A 161 -6.14 15.52 -9.47
N PHE A 162 -5.25 14.66 -8.97
CA PHE A 162 -5.56 13.59 -8.01
C PHE A 162 -5.17 13.94 -6.57
N GLY A 163 -4.57 15.12 -6.35
CA GLY A 163 -4.13 15.59 -5.05
C GLY A 163 -2.76 15.10 -4.59
N TYR A 164 -1.98 14.44 -5.46
CA TYR A 164 -0.61 14.01 -5.13
C TYR A 164 0.46 15.00 -5.64
N GLY A 165 0.14 15.80 -6.65
CA GLY A 165 1.09 16.75 -7.25
C GLY A 165 1.57 17.84 -6.27
N ALA A 166 0.71 18.31 -5.36
CA ALA A 166 1.08 19.33 -4.37
C ALA A 166 2.24 18.88 -3.45
N THR A 167 2.30 17.59 -3.14
CA THR A 167 3.36 16.98 -2.33
C THR A 167 4.64 16.76 -3.14
N LEU A 168 4.51 16.43 -4.43
CA LEU A 168 5.65 16.07 -5.27
C LEU A 168 6.36 17.28 -5.88
N LEU A 169 5.61 18.27 -6.39
CA LEU A 169 6.17 19.41 -7.14
C LEU A 169 7.28 20.16 -6.40
N PRO A 170 7.20 20.43 -5.08
CA PRO A 170 8.28 21.12 -4.36
C PRO A 170 9.61 20.35 -4.36
N LEU A 171 9.57 19.03 -4.54
CA LEU A 171 10.73 18.14 -4.49
C LEU A 171 11.26 17.78 -5.88
N VAL A 172 10.55 18.16 -6.95
CA VAL A 172 10.94 17.85 -8.33
C VAL A 172 12.28 18.49 -8.69
N GLU A 173 12.55 19.72 -8.26
CA GLU A 173 13.86 20.37 -8.51
C GLU A 173 15.01 19.64 -7.79
N GLN A 174 14.78 19.18 -6.57
CA GLN A 174 15.75 18.38 -5.82
C GLN A 174 16.00 17.04 -6.51
N PHE A 175 14.95 16.38 -6.99
CA PHE A 175 15.05 15.16 -7.79
C PHE A 175 15.86 15.39 -9.07
N ALA A 176 15.59 16.47 -9.82
CA ALA A 176 16.29 16.74 -11.07
C ALA A 176 17.82 16.86 -10.88
N ARG A 177 18.27 17.37 -9.72
CA ARG A 177 19.70 17.49 -9.35
C ARG A 177 20.30 16.19 -8.83
N SER A 178 19.59 15.50 -7.95
CA SER A 178 20.11 14.32 -7.23
C SER A 178 19.88 12.99 -7.95
N ARG A 179 18.88 12.95 -8.84
CA ARG A 179 18.28 11.73 -9.41
C ARG A 179 17.81 10.72 -8.35
N ASP A 180 17.59 11.19 -7.12
CA ASP A 180 17.12 10.36 -6.01
C ASP A 180 15.60 10.47 -5.88
N VAL A 181 14.89 9.38 -6.16
CA VAL A 181 13.42 9.30 -6.05
C VAL A 181 12.96 9.14 -4.60
N PHE A 182 13.86 8.77 -3.69
CA PHE A 182 13.51 8.47 -2.30
C PHE A 182 12.78 9.63 -1.57
N PRO A 183 13.19 10.91 -1.69
CA PRO A 183 12.47 12.02 -1.07
C PRO A 183 11.02 12.17 -1.57
N LEU A 184 10.75 11.84 -2.83
CA LEU A 184 9.40 11.89 -3.41
C LEU A 184 8.51 10.81 -2.78
N HIS A 185 9.03 9.58 -2.69
CA HIS A 185 8.31 8.46 -2.05
C HIS A 185 8.00 8.75 -0.59
N LEU A 186 8.99 9.26 0.14
CA LEU A 186 8.83 9.63 1.55
C LEU A 186 7.74 10.69 1.75
N ALA A 187 7.74 11.74 0.92
CA ALA A 187 6.77 12.82 1.05
C ALA A 187 5.35 12.32 0.78
N LEU A 188 5.16 11.43 -0.21
CA LEU A 188 3.88 10.76 -0.45
C LEU A 188 3.45 9.93 0.76
N GLU A 189 4.35 9.14 1.34
CA GLU A 189 4.06 8.29 2.49
C GLU A 189 3.67 9.12 3.73
N GLN A 190 4.40 10.19 4.04
CA GLN A 190 4.09 11.11 5.13
C GLN A 190 2.70 11.74 4.95
N GLU A 191 2.42 12.22 3.74
CA GLU A 191 1.13 12.79 3.39
C GLU A 191 0.00 11.76 3.51
N TYR A 192 0.23 10.52 3.09
CA TYR A 192 -0.73 9.43 3.22
C TYR A 192 -1.13 9.16 4.66
N TYR A 193 -0.16 8.99 5.58
CA TYR A 193 -0.47 8.75 6.99
C TYR A 193 -1.13 9.96 7.65
N ARG A 194 -0.69 11.19 7.31
CA ARG A 194 -1.34 12.42 7.77
C ARG A 194 -2.82 12.43 7.41
N ARG A 195 -3.15 12.14 6.15
CA ARG A 195 -4.53 12.08 5.66
C ARG A 195 -5.35 10.96 6.31
N CYS A 196 -4.76 9.78 6.51
CA CYS A 196 -5.43 8.68 7.21
C CYS A 196 -5.80 9.08 8.64
N LEU A 197 -4.88 9.71 9.37
CA LEU A 197 -5.12 10.17 10.74
C LEU A 197 -6.15 11.31 10.81
N GLU A 198 -6.20 12.17 9.78
CA GLU A 198 -7.21 13.23 9.64
C GLU A 198 -8.60 12.67 9.35
N ALA A 199 -8.69 11.66 8.47
CA ALA A 199 -9.93 10.95 8.18
C ALA A 199 -10.40 10.07 9.33
N ALA A 200 -9.53 9.74 10.28
CA ALA A 200 -9.83 9.02 11.53
C ALA A 200 -9.85 9.96 12.75
N ARG A 201 -10.23 11.23 12.58
CA ARG A 201 -10.48 12.13 13.72
C ARG A 201 -11.72 11.67 14.49
N PHE A 202 -11.71 11.90 15.80
CA PHE A 202 -12.85 11.56 16.65
C PHE A 202 -14.06 12.40 16.26
N PHE A 203 -15.11 11.75 15.78
CA PHE A 203 -16.41 12.37 15.56
C PHE A 203 -17.46 11.76 16.49
N GLN A 204 -17.45 10.43 16.65
CA GLN A 204 -18.43 9.68 17.45
C GLN A 204 -17.84 8.93 18.65
N GLY A 205 -16.51 8.81 18.74
CA GLY A 205 -15.78 8.18 19.85
C GLY A 205 -15.33 6.75 19.57
N ASP A 206 -15.98 6.06 18.63
CA ASP A 206 -15.63 4.68 18.22
C ASP A 206 -14.43 4.61 17.27
N GLU A 207 -13.99 5.75 16.71
CA GLU A 207 -12.85 5.82 15.78
C GLU A 207 -11.50 5.49 16.44
N TRP A 208 -11.48 5.35 17.77
CA TRP A 208 -10.29 5.02 18.55
C TRP A 208 -9.62 3.73 18.05
N ILE A 209 -10.39 2.70 17.67
CA ILE A 209 -9.87 1.43 17.16
C ILE A 209 -9.10 1.65 15.85
N ILE A 210 -9.65 2.49 14.97
CA ILE A 210 -9.01 2.84 13.69
C ILE A 210 -7.74 3.64 13.95
N ARG A 211 -7.76 4.62 14.86
CA ARG A 211 -6.57 5.38 15.23
C ARG A 211 -5.47 4.51 15.83
N GLN A 212 -5.82 3.59 16.73
CA GLN A 212 -4.85 2.66 17.29
C GLN A 212 -4.21 1.77 16.23
N PHE A 213 -5.03 1.28 15.31
CA PHE A 213 -4.55 0.47 14.20
C PHE A 213 -3.57 1.27 13.33
N LEU A 214 -3.93 2.50 12.94
CA LEU A 214 -3.04 3.39 12.18
C LEU A 214 -1.77 3.76 12.94
N ALA A 215 -1.88 4.06 14.24
CA ALA A 215 -0.74 4.37 15.09
C ALA A 215 0.22 3.17 15.19
N SER A 216 -0.31 1.96 15.34
CA SER A 216 0.48 0.72 15.38
C SER A 216 1.19 0.47 14.04
N GLU A 217 0.55 0.77 12.91
CA GLU A 217 1.16 0.67 11.59
C GLU A 217 2.31 1.67 11.42
N ILE A 218 2.11 2.93 11.85
CA ILE A 218 3.14 3.97 11.86
C ILE A 218 4.32 3.55 12.76
N ASP A 219 4.05 3.01 13.94
CA ASP A 219 5.09 2.55 14.87
C ASP A 219 5.91 1.40 14.27
N ALA A 220 5.25 0.41 13.66
CA ALA A 220 5.94 -0.69 12.99
C ALA A 220 6.82 -0.19 11.84
N ARG A 221 6.31 0.75 11.05
CA ARG A 221 7.04 1.39 9.95
C ARG A 221 8.24 2.20 10.45
N ASN A 222 8.07 2.99 11.51
CA ASN A 222 9.13 3.79 12.13
C ASN A 222 10.18 2.90 12.84
N ALA A 223 9.77 1.81 13.48
CA ALA A 223 10.69 0.83 14.06
C ALA A 223 11.57 0.19 12.98
N LEU A 224 10.96 -0.25 11.87
CA LEU A 224 11.71 -0.76 10.71
C LEU A 224 12.66 0.29 10.12
N LEU A 225 12.24 1.55 10.06
CA LEU A 225 13.09 2.67 9.62
C LEU A 225 14.32 2.82 10.54
N MET A 226 14.14 2.81 11.86
CA MET A 226 15.25 2.90 12.82
C MET A 226 16.19 1.70 12.71
N LEU A 227 15.65 0.47 12.63
CA LEU A 227 16.43 -0.75 12.48
C LEU A 227 17.27 -0.73 11.20
N LYS A 228 16.66 -0.35 10.06
CA LYS A 228 17.35 -0.21 8.77
C LYS A 228 18.41 0.89 8.83
N GLY A 229 18.05 2.05 9.36
CA GLY A 229 18.98 3.17 9.54
C GLY A 229 20.21 2.77 10.34
N LYS A 230 20.01 2.01 11.42
CA LYS A 230 21.10 1.50 12.24
C LYS A 230 21.94 0.44 11.53
N ALA A 231 21.31 -0.50 10.85
CA ALA A 231 22.00 -1.54 10.08
C ALA A 231 22.87 -0.96 8.95
N LEU A 232 22.45 0.16 8.36
CA LEU A 232 23.17 0.86 7.30
C LEU A 232 24.15 1.92 7.83
N GLY A 233 24.25 2.12 9.15
CA GLY A 233 25.12 3.13 9.76
C GLY A 233 24.73 4.56 9.40
N LEU A 234 23.46 4.83 9.13
CA LEU A 234 22.98 6.16 8.77
C LEU A 234 22.99 7.10 10.00
N PRO A 235 23.34 8.39 9.82
CA PRO A 235 23.20 9.41 10.85
C PRO A 235 21.76 9.53 11.37
N SER A 236 21.59 9.73 12.68
CA SER A 236 20.26 9.78 13.32
C SER A 236 19.37 10.89 12.78
N ASP A 237 19.94 12.05 12.44
CA ASP A 237 19.24 13.17 11.81
C ASP A 237 18.64 12.77 10.45
N ARG A 238 19.37 12.00 9.65
CA ARG A 238 18.88 11.47 8.38
C ARG A 238 17.74 10.46 8.59
N VAL A 239 17.88 9.57 9.57
CA VAL A 239 16.82 8.60 9.92
C VAL A 239 15.55 9.33 10.40
N LEU A 240 15.70 10.32 11.28
CA LEU A 240 14.59 11.12 11.80
C LEU A 240 13.98 12.06 10.76
N GLY A 241 14.72 12.44 9.73
CA GLY A 241 14.19 13.12 8.54
C GLY A 241 13.13 12.30 7.80
N HIS A 242 13.10 10.97 8.03
CA HIS A 242 12.14 10.06 7.42
C HIS A 242 11.03 9.63 8.37
N TRP A 243 10.97 10.23 9.57
CA TRP A 243 9.97 9.94 10.58
C TRP A 243 8.55 10.27 10.11
N VAL A 244 7.58 9.44 10.48
CA VAL A 244 6.15 9.73 10.31
C VAL A 244 5.54 9.91 11.69
N ASP A 245 4.87 11.05 11.90
CA ASP A 245 4.21 11.35 13.16
C ASP A 245 2.84 10.66 13.29
N GLY A 246 2.35 10.53 14.53
CA GLY A 246 1.02 10.00 14.84
C GLY A 246 0.98 8.53 15.28
N GLY A 247 2.15 7.89 15.41
CA GLY A 247 2.33 6.64 16.15
C GLY A 247 2.28 6.84 17.67
N ALA A 248 2.26 5.75 18.44
CA ALA A 248 2.41 5.80 19.89
C ALA A 248 3.88 6.01 20.30
N LEU A 249 4.83 5.60 19.45
CA LEU A 249 6.24 5.90 19.63
C LEU A 249 6.49 7.37 19.32
N GLY A 250 6.83 8.15 20.35
CA GLY A 250 7.15 9.56 20.20
C GLY A 250 8.53 9.78 19.59
N ARG A 251 8.70 10.90 18.88
CA ARG A 251 9.99 11.29 18.26
C ARG A 251 11.13 11.40 19.28
N ALA A 252 10.87 11.91 20.48
CA ALA A 252 11.87 12.00 21.55
C ALA A 252 12.34 10.60 22.03
N ALA A 253 11.43 9.63 22.12
CA ALA A 253 11.78 8.25 22.45
C ALA A 253 12.61 7.63 21.31
N ALA A 254 12.28 7.93 20.06
CA ALA A 254 13.05 7.48 18.91
C ALA A 254 14.49 8.04 18.89
N GLU A 255 14.65 9.32 19.24
CA GLU A 255 15.96 9.96 19.40
C GLU A 255 16.83 9.23 20.42
N ASP A 256 16.27 8.86 21.57
CA ASP A 256 16.97 8.07 22.60
C ASP A 256 17.29 6.65 22.11
N LEU A 257 16.35 5.96 21.46
CA LEU A 257 16.56 4.61 20.93
C LEU A 257 17.69 4.57 19.89
N LEU A 258 17.81 5.58 19.04
CA LEU A 258 18.85 5.67 18.00
C LEU A 258 20.27 5.85 18.58
N THR A 259 20.40 6.24 19.85
CA THR A 259 21.70 6.28 20.55
C THR A 259 22.30 4.89 20.81
N ALA A 260 21.49 3.83 20.75
CA ALA A 260 21.95 2.45 20.95
C ALA A 260 23.12 2.13 20.00
N ALA A 261 24.10 1.32 20.42
CA ALA A 261 25.30 1.08 19.61
C ALA A 261 25.06 0.17 18.39
N SER A 262 24.07 -0.73 18.47
CA SER A 262 23.83 -1.78 17.47
C SER A 262 22.33 -2.10 17.35
N VAL A 263 21.97 -2.85 16.30
CA VAL A 263 20.59 -3.34 16.10
C VAL A 263 20.11 -4.20 17.28
N PRO A 264 20.89 -5.18 17.81
CA PRO A 264 20.48 -5.92 19.00
C PRO A 264 20.23 -5.02 20.21
N ALA A 265 21.11 -4.05 20.46
CA ALA A 265 20.96 -3.12 21.58
C ALA A 265 19.76 -2.18 21.43
N LEU A 266 19.31 -1.92 20.19
CA LEU A 266 18.10 -1.17 19.91
C LEU A 266 16.84 -2.02 20.16
N ALA A 267 16.89 -3.32 19.86
CA ALA A 267 15.76 -4.23 20.05
C ALA A 267 15.54 -4.65 21.52
N GLU A 268 16.54 -4.51 22.37
CA GLU A 268 16.48 -4.82 23.81
C GLU A 268 15.97 -3.66 24.68
N ARG A 269 15.87 -2.44 24.12
CA ARG A 269 15.35 -1.24 24.80
C ARG A 269 13.85 -1.10 24.59
#